data_AF-A0A0B8NR93-F1
#
_entry.id   AF-A0A0B8NR93-F1
#
_cell.length_a   1.000
_cell.length_b   1.000
_cell.length_c   1.000
_cell.angle_alpha   90.00
_cell.angle_beta   90.00
_cell.angle_gamma   90.00
#
_symmetry.space_group_name_H-M   'P 1'
#
loop_
_entity.id
_entity.type
_entity.pdbx_description
1 polymer ?
#
loop_
_entity_poly.entity_id
_entity_poly.type
_entity_poly.pdbx_seq_one_letter_code
_entity_poly.pdbx_strand_id
1 'polypeptide(L)'
;MFDSVSIKMPSYLQGPGIVYRLSETEIRVANRNVWADNLRELVKDKVEQYQMPHTTDAPMLEIEFERFNGSYTGNAELKGSWQLGEKHGEFDIEEPLAEDGYPALVTALSQGLTSLLADIQQQAN
;
A
#
# COMPACT_ATOMS: atom_id res chain seq x y z
N MET A 1 8.42 3.84 16.30
CA MET A 1 9.21 3.48 15.10
C MET A 1 9.33 1.97 15.08
N PHE A 2 9.14 1.32 13.93
CA PHE A 2 9.30 -0.14 13.81
C PHE A 2 10.79 -0.51 13.85
N ASP A 3 11.13 -1.67 14.43
CA ASP A 3 12.51 -2.17 14.41
C ASP A 3 12.91 -2.71 13.04
N SER A 4 11.95 -3.30 12.32
CA SER A 4 12.11 -3.62 10.91
C SER A 4 10.76 -3.62 10.19
N VAL A 5 10.79 -3.25 8.90
CA VAL A 5 9.65 -3.27 8.00
C VAL A 5 9.96 -4.18 6.81
N SER A 6 9.07 -5.12 6.54
CA SER A 6 9.10 -6.03 5.40
C SER A 6 7.88 -5.76 4.52
N ILE A 7 8.10 -5.50 3.23
CA ILE A 7 7.01 -5.28 2.27
C ILE A 7 7.08 -6.36 1.19
N LYS A 8 5.99 -7.12 1.03
CA LYS A 8 5.83 -8.13 -0.02
C LYS A 8 4.83 -7.64 -1.06
N MET A 9 5.14 -7.88 -2.33
CA MET A 9 4.29 -7.50 -3.46
C MET A 9 4.38 -8.55 -4.57
N PRO A 10 3.27 -8.87 -5.26
CA PRO A 10 3.27 -9.73 -6.43
C PRO A 10 4.13 -9.16 -7.55
N SER A 11 4.62 -10.04 -8.42
CA SER A 11 5.56 -9.70 -9.50
C SER A 11 5.04 -8.60 -10.45
N TYR A 12 3.73 -8.53 -10.66
CA TYR A 12 3.14 -7.51 -11.55
C TYR A 12 3.23 -6.07 -10.98
N LEU A 13 3.43 -5.92 -9.65
CA LEU A 13 3.67 -4.62 -8.99
C LEU A 13 5.15 -4.25 -8.91
N GLN A 14 6.06 -5.18 -9.22
CA GLN A 14 7.52 -4.96 -9.08
C GLN A 14 8.13 -4.23 -10.27
N GLY A 15 7.37 -4.01 -11.34
CA GLY A 15 7.77 -3.22 -12.48
C GLY A 15 7.74 -1.70 -12.21
N PRO A 16 8.32 -0.89 -13.11
CA PRO A 16 8.34 0.56 -12.92
C PRO A 16 6.98 1.22 -13.14
N GLY A 17 6.07 0.60 -13.89
CA GLY A 17 4.79 1.22 -14.27
C GLY A 17 3.74 1.20 -13.16
N ILE A 18 2.95 2.27 -13.08
CA ILE A 18 1.75 2.29 -12.23
C ILE A 18 0.75 1.27 -12.78
N VAL A 19 0.21 0.43 -11.90
CA VAL A 19 -0.76 -0.60 -12.27
C VAL A 19 -2.19 -0.05 -12.16
N TYR A 20 -2.99 -0.38 -13.16
CA TYR A 20 -4.39 -0.02 -13.24
C TYR A 20 -5.23 -1.25 -13.61
N ARG A 21 -6.28 -1.52 -12.84
CA ARG A 21 -7.19 -2.63 -13.04
C ARG A 21 -8.33 -2.19 -13.98
N LEU A 22 -8.52 -2.92 -15.07
CA LEU A 22 -9.53 -2.64 -16.10
C LEU A 22 -10.83 -3.42 -15.89
N SER A 23 -10.76 -4.54 -15.17
CA SER A 23 -11.89 -5.38 -14.81
C SER A 23 -11.55 -6.22 -13.57
N GLU A 24 -12.41 -7.14 -13.14
CA GLU A 24 -12.07 -8.09 -12.06
C GLU A 24 -10.84 -8.95 -12.33
N THR A 25 -10.50 -9.18 -13.60
CA THR A 25 -9.46 -10.13 -14.01
C THR A 25 -8.37 -9.53 -14.90
N GLU A 26 -8.52 -8.29 -15.33
CA GLU A 26 -7.59 -7.63 -16.25
C GLU A 26 -6.88 -6.44 -15.58
N ILE A 27 -5.55 -6.42 -15.70
CA ILE A 27 -4.70 -5.29 -15.30
C ILE A 27 -3.93 -4.74 -16.49
N ARG A 28 -3.57 -3.47 -16.39
CA ARG A 28 -2.66 -2.76 -17.29
C ARG A 28 -1.56 -2.10 -16.48
N VAL A 29 -0.32 -2.37 -16.86
CA VAL A 29 0.86 -1.66 -16.36
C VAL A 29 1.11 -0.47 -17.26
N ALA A 30 1.20 0.73 -16.69
CA ALA A 30 1.43 1.95 -17.46
C ALA A 30 2.87 2.04 -17.97
N ASN A 31 3.05 2.31 -19.27
CA ASN A 31 4.38 2.40 -19.88
C ASN A 31 5.00 3.80 -19.85
N ARG A 32 4.20 4.83 -19.55
CA ARG A 32 4.62 6.26 -19.53
C ARG A 32 4.33 6.97 -18.20
N ASN A 33 3.71 6.28 -17.26
CA ASN A 33 3.49 6.76 -15.90
C ASN A 33 4.13 5.73 -14.97
N VAL A 34 5.33 6.04 -14.52
CA VAL A 34 6.19 5.13 -13.76
C VAL A 34 6.46 5.70 -12.37
N TRP A 35 6.71 4.82 -11.43
CA TRP A 35 7.24 5.18 -10.13
C TRP A 35 8.65 5.78 -10.28
N ALA A 36 8.99 6.71 -9.39
CA ALA A 36 10.31 7.35 -9.39
C ALA A 36 11.43 6.41 -8.93
N ASP A 37 11.08 5.35 -8.20
CA ASP A 37 11.95 4.28 -7.74
C ASP A 37 11.14 2.97 -7.70
N ASN A 38 11.75 1.88 -7.24
CA ASN A 38 11.06 0.63 -6.96
C ASN A 38 9.90 0.87 -5.97
N LEU A 39 8.68 0.52 -6.38
CA LEU A 39 7.47 0.74 -5.60
C LEU A 39 7.56 0.14 -4.18
N ARG A 40 8.14 -1.05 -4.04
CA ARG A 40 8.28 -1.70 -2.73
C ARG A 40 9.13 -0.85 -1.78
N GLU A 41 10.23 -0.28 -2.28
CA GLU A 41 11.10 0.59 -1.47
C GLU A 41 10.40 1.90 -1.14
N LEU A 42 9.68 2.52 -2.08
CA LEU A 42 8.89 3.74 -1.81
C LEU A 42 7.82 3.52 -0.73
N VAL A 43 7.14 2.36 -0.75
CA VAL A 43 6.15 2.01 0.28
C VAL A 43 6.85 1.73 1.61
N LYS A 44 7.94 0.95 1.61
CA LYS A 44 8.72 0.67 2.81
C LYS A 44 9.20 1.94 3.49
N ASP A 45 9.81 2.87 2.75
CA ASP A 45 10.29 4.15 3.26
C ASP A 45 9.17 4.96 3.91
N LYS A 46 7.99 4.98 3.27
CA LYS A 46 6.82 5.69 3.80
C LYS A 46 6.29 5.05 5.09
N VAL A 47 6.30 3.72 5.18
CA VAL A 47 5.89 2.98 6.40
C VAL A 47 6.88 3.22 7.53
N GLU A 48 8.19 3.22 7.24
CA GLU A 48 9.24 3.50 8.23
C GLU A 48 9.19 4.94 8.76
N GLN A 49 8.79 5.89 7.93
CA GLN A 49 8.58 7.30 8.32
C GLN A 49 7.30 7.51 9.14
N TYR A 50 6.35 6.56 9.11
CA TYR A 50 5.12 6.68 9.88
C TYR A 50 5.41 6.50 11.38
N GLN A 51 5.11 7.53 12.17
CA GLN A 51 5.33 7.52 13.60
C GLN A 51 4.28 6.66 14.31
N MET A 52 4.56 5.37 14.50
CA MET A 52 3.81 4.57 15.47
C MET A 52 4.07 5.08 16.89
N PRO A 53 3.04 5.16 17.77
CA PRO A 53 3.23 5.36 19.19
C PRO A 53 4.17 4.29 19.74
N HIS A 54 5.00 4.66 20.71
CA HIS A 54 5.97 3.74 21.29
C HIS A 54 5.26 2.52 21.89
N THR A 55 5.35 1.38 21.19
CA THR A 55 5.03 0.07 21.74
C THR A 55 6.22 -0.39 22.57
N THR A 56 5.96 -0.98 23.74
CA THR A 56 7.02 -1.40 24.68
C THR A 56 7.90 -2.51 24.11
N ASP A 57 7.34 -3.28 23.19
CA ASP A 57 8.05 -4.20 22.31
C ASP A 57 8.21 -3.48 20.98
N ALA A 58 9.37 -3.61 20.32
CA ALA A 58 9.58 -2.99 19.02
C ALA A 58 9.31 -4.05 17.92
N PRO A 59 8.05 -4.19 17.46
CA PRO A 59 7.67 -5.29 16.58
C PRO A 59 8.25 -5.13 15.18
N MET A 60 8.58 -6.26 14.57
CA MET A 60 8.71 -6.38 13.12
C MET A 60 7.32 -6.25 12.50
N LEU A 61 7.18 -5.32 11.53
CA LEU A 61 5.98 -5.17 10.71
C LEU A 61 6.23 -5.80 9.34
N GLU A 62 5.40 -6.78 8.98
CA GLU A 62 5.30 -7.28 7.62
C GLU A 62 3.97 -6.87 7.01
N ILE A 63 3.99 -6.34 5.78
CA ILE A 63 2.80 -6.08 4.97
C ILE A 63 2.95 -6.83 3.65
N GLU A 64 1.97 -7.66 3.32
CA GLU A 64 1.87 -8.33 2.02
C GLU A 64 0.72 -7.75 1.22
N PHE A 65 1.03 -7.10 0.11
CA PHE A 65 0.04 -6.56 -0.81
C PHE A 65 -0.38 -7.62 -1.82
N GLU A 66 -1.68 -7.82 -1.96
CA GLU A 66 -2.30 -8.46 -3.11
C GLU A 66 -2.64 -7.45 -4.21
N ARG A 67 -2.99 -6.21 -3.83
CA ARG A 67 -3.33 -5.08 -4.72
C ARG A 67 -2.72 -3.78 -4.21
N PHE A 68 -2.23 -2.98 -5.15
CA PHE A 68 -1.77 -1.60 -4.96
C PHE A 68 -1.89 -0.90 -6.32
N ASN A 69 -3.11 -0.57 -6.72
CA ASN A 69 -3.42 -0.15 -8.10
C ASN A 69 -4.55 0.88 -8.16
N GLY A 70 -4.70 1.54 -9.30
CA GLY A 70 -5.95 2.20 -9.66
C GLY A 70 -6.96 1.20 -10.23
N SER A 71 -8.23 1.57 -10.32
CA SER A 71 -9.30 0.69 -10.79
C SER A 71 -10.32 1.43 -11.65
N TYR A 72 -10.94 0.71 -12.59
CA TYR A 72 -12.04 1.20 -13.43
C TYR A 72 -13.26 1.72 -12.65
N THR A 73 -13.32 1.45 -11.35
CA THR A 73 -14.34 1.99 -10.44
C THR A 73 -14.10 3.45 -10.04
N GLY A 74 -12.94 4.03 -10.39
CA GLY A 74 -12.53 5.36 -9.94
C GLY A 74 -11.85 5.37 -8.58
N ASN A 75 -11.40 4.21 -8.09
CA ASN A 75 -10.74 4.06 -6.78
C ASN A 75 -9.27 3.66 -6.94
N ALA A 76 -8.45 4.06 -5.97
CA ALA A 76 -7.22 3.39 -5.62
C ALA A 76 -7.57 2.19 -4.72
N GLU A 77 -6.92 1.06 -4.94
CA GLU A 77 -7.18 -0.20 -4.25
C GLU A 77 -5.92 -0.68 -3.56
N LEU A 78 -6.01 -0.89 -2.25
CA LEU A 78 -5.01 -1.56 -1.43
C LEU A 78 -5.66 -2.79 -0.83
N LYS A 79 -5.13 -3.97 -1.13
CA LYS A 79 -5.64 -5.23 -0.58
C LYS A 79 -4.49 -6.10 -0.13
N GLY A 80 -4.65 -6.84 0.96
CA GLY A 80 -3.67 -7.81 1.42
C GLY A 80 -3.77 -8.11 2.90
N SER A 81 -2.62 -8.43 3.51
CA SER A 81 -2.52 -8.78 4.92
C SER A 81 -1.31 -8.13 5.58
N TRP A 82 -1.33 -8.08 6.91
CA TRP A 82 -0.24 -7.55 7.72
C TRP A 82 -0.02 -8.42 8.97
N GLN A 83 1.21 -8.38 9.47
CA GLN A 83 1.63 -8.98 10.73
C GLN A 83 2.52 -8.02 11.52
N LEU A 84 2.21 -7.82 12.79
CA LEU A 84 2.95 -6.99 13.73
C LEU A 84 3.23 -7.80 14.99
N GLY A 85 4.42 -8.41 15.07
CA GLY A 85 4.72 -9.41 16.09
C GLY A 85 3.74 -10.60 16.00
N GLU A 86 2.98 -10.87 17.06
CA GLU A 86 1.95 -11.92 17.10
C GLU A 86 0.58 -11.47 16.56
N LYS A 87 0.37 -10.15 16.40
CA LYS A 87 -0.87 -9.60 15.86
C LYS A 87 -0.86 -9.67 14.34
N HIS A 88 -2.02 -9.95 13.73
CA HIS A 88 -2.17 -10.02 12.29
C HIS A 88 -3.57 -9.56 11.87
N GLY A 89 -3.73 -9.20 10.60
CA GLY A 89 -5.01 -8.83 10.02
C GLY A 89 -4.98 -8.76 8.50
N GLU A 90 -6.15 -8.65 7.91
CA GLU A 90 -6.35 -8.41 6.47
C GLU A 90 -6.83 -6.97 6.26
N PHE A 91 -6.62 -6.45 5.05
CA PHE A 91 -7.14 -5.14 4.62
C PHE A 91 -7.66 -5.20 3.20
N ASP A 92 -8.74 -4.45 2.95
CA ASP A 92 -9.31 -4.21 1.64
C ASP A 92 -9.83 -2.75 1.64
N ILE A 93 -9.00 -1.84 1.14
CA ILE A 93 -9.20 -0.40 1.18
C ILE A 93 -9.44 0.09 -0.24
N GLU A 94 -10.57 0.76 -0.43
CA GLU A 94 -10.88 1.52 -1.64
C GLU A 94 -10.87 3.01 -1.30
N GLU A 95 -9.95 3.75 -1.89
CA GLU A 95 -9.84 5.21 -1.74
C GLU A 95 -10.27 5.89 -3.05
N PRO A 96 -11.38 6.63 -3.07
CA PRO A 96 -11.85 7.32 -4.27
C PRO A 96 -10.84 8.34 -4.80
N LEU A 97 -10.68 8.41 -6.11
CA LEU A 97 -9.90 9.46 -6.74
C LEU A 97 -10.68 10.79 -6.67
N ALA A 98 -9.99 11.86 -6.27
CA ALA A 98 -10.56 13.20 -6.26
C ALA A 98 -10.86 13.73 -7.67
N GLU A 99 -10.07 13.29 -8.66
CA GLU A 99 -10.20 13.60 -10.07
C GLU A 99 -9.54 12.51 -10.92
N ASP A 100 -9.77 12.51 -12.23
CA ASP A 100 -9.16 11.53 -13.12
C ASP A 100 -7.63 11.70 -13.23
N GLY A 101 -6.95 10.58 -13.46
CA GLY A 101 -5.55 10.57 -13.88
C GLY A 101 -4.56 10.05 -12.83
N TYR A 102 -3.34 9.79 -13.28
CA TYR A 102 -2.28 9.18 -12.46
C TYR A 102 -1.85 10.03 -11.26
N PRO A 103 -1.78 11.38 -11.31
CA PRO A 103 -1.45 12.17 -10.13
C PRO A 103 -2.46 12.01 -8.99
N ALA A 104 -3.76 12.01 -9.32
CA ALA A 104 -4.82 11.78 -8.36
C ALA A 104 -4.77 10.34 -7.82
N LEU A 105 -4.51 9.35 -8.68
CA LEU A 105 -4.30 7.97 -8.27
C LEU A 105 -3.16 7.81 -7.26
N VAL A 106 -2.00 8.41 -7.52
CA VAL A 106 -0.85 8.34 -6.59
C VAL A 106 -1.18 8.99 -5.25
N THR A 107 -1.95 10.07 -5.26
CA THR A 107 -2.44 10.73 -4.05
C THR A 107 -3.39 9.82 -3.26
N ALA A 108 -4.35 9.19 -3.93
CA ALA A 108 -5.29 8.26 -3.31
C ALA A 108 -4.59 6.99 -2.77
N LEU A 109 -3.63 6.40 -3.49
CA LEU A 109 -2.80 5.29 -2.99
C LEU A 109 -2.03 5.69 -1.73
N SER A 110 -1.50 6.92 -1.71
CA SER A 110 -0.81 7.48 -0.56
C SER A 110 -1.73 7.65 0.64
N GLN A 111 -2.97 8.11 0.43
CA GLN A 111 -4.00 8.25 1.47
C GLN A 111 -4.41 6.87 2.01
N GLY A 112 -4.74 5.92 1.13
CA GLY A 112 -5.10 4.56 1.52
C GLY A 112 -4.02 3.88 2.36
N LEU A 113 -2.74 4.04 2.00
CA LEU A 113 -1.63 3.52 2.82
C LEU A 113 -1.55 4.17 4.20
N THR A 114 -1.87 5.46 4.30
CA THR A 114 -1.89 6.18 5.58
C THR A 114 -3.05 5.65 6.45
N SER A 115 -4.22 5.43 5.87
CA SER A 115 -5.37 4.82 6.54
C SER A 115 -5.05 3.41 7.03
N LEU A 116 -4.41 2.57 6.19
CA LEU A 116 -3.95 1.24 6.59
C LEU A 116 -3.06 1.30 7.85
N LEU A 117 -2.09 2.20 7.88
CA LEU A 117 -1.17 2.32 9.02
C LEU A 117 -1.89 2.78 10.29
N ALA A 118 -2.86 3.67 10.16
CA ALA A 118 -3.71 4.08 11.28
C ALA A 118 -4.57 2.90 11.80
N ASP A 119 -5.12 2.08 10.91
CA ASP A 119 -5.92 0.91 11.27
C ASP A 119 -5.07 -0.17 11.95
N ILE A 120 -3.87 -0.43 11.43
CA ILE A 120 -2.89 -1.34 12.06
C ILE A 120 -2.57 -0.84 13.47
N GLN A 121 -2.29 0.45 13.64
CA GLN A 121 -2.01 1.05 14.95
C GLN A 121 -3.17 0.86 15.94
N GLN A 122 -4.41 1.05 15.48
CA GLN A 122 -5.59 0.90 16.33
C GLN A 122 -5.78 -0.54 16.79
N GLN A 123 -5.55 -1.52 15.91
CA GLN A 123 -5.65 -2.95 16.21
C GLN A 123 -4.43 -3.47 17.02
N ALA A 124 -3.31 -2.78 16.89
CA ALA A 124 -2.05 -3.08 17.58
C ALA A 124 -2.00 -2.57 19.04
N ASN A 125 -2.85 -1.62 19.42
CA ASN A 125 -3.08 -1.27 20.83
C ASN A 125 -3.92 -2.34 21.56
#